data_AF-A0A3D8N1N5-F1
#
_entry.id   AF-A0A3D8N1N5-F1
#
_cell.length_a   1.000
_cell.length_b   1.000
_cell.length_c   1.000
_cell.angle_alpha   90.00
_cell.angle_beta   90.00
_cell.angle_gamma   90.00
#
_symmetry.space_group_name_H-M   'P 1'
#
loop_
_entity.id
_entity.type
_entity.pdbx_description
1 polymer ?
#
loop_
_entity_poly.entity_id
_entity_poly.type
_entity_poly.pdbx_seq_one_letter_code
_entity_poly.pdbx_strand_id
1 'polypeptide(L)'
;MLNAIHSFLRARLKELDRAQEGAVFLLMLAGILIVFISAMMMHDAGDAARDKIMLQNSADTAAFSQSVVKARSMNMISYANTSKRVFYAYTVVYFNAYQALITSLAIYTGRCLKIFPHIPSCIRMAIGAIQLTMETIELVATNLPYMMGRAKTEVKSLNKYQEYMRDVTPWWGYVENMMRGISNGATVTAAWPPPPGDLIKIPDQITSALGFIDGVLGSSIVEDYIPEHTDKIDKLPLKRGSGLSGAGGYCFEMVGTFEHLMAMFEHYLRSDSFPKGISKEGQTIGIFIGLNVLPLASCAIASAMYGDDVLDFRVDNGVVGGIFSGVSPNAWMQSTSNLTFAYQAGGKRSGIQRDRFNVIGSDHNSKPFYAAEGYWSMARSEFVFGNGSNSGPLSGVFGSFNIFNGIITNLMGSPHMWSPSWTARLRPVHLPGESLGTSFQGNPVGMKAVYMDMVPYLALTSLVGLLDSNFSLSGAVKDLMYLYAVNASMSADRLQGIQK
;
A
#
# COMPACT_ATOMS: atom_id res chain seq x y z
N MET A 1 13.08 -10.30 81.70
CA MET A 1 11.88 -10.12 80.84
C MET A 1 11.96 -10.93 79.55
N LEU A 2 13.04 -10.85 78.76
CA LEU A 2 13.22 -11.69 77.56
C LEU A 2 13.16 -13.21 77.83
N ASN A 3 13.79 -13.69 78.90
CA ASN A 3 13.77 -15.12 79.23
C ASN A 3 12.37 -15.66 79.59
N ALA A 4 11.52 -14.82 80.19
CA ALA A 4 10.15 -15.18 80.56
C ALA A 4 9.23 -15.22 79.33
N ILE A 5 9.44 -14.30 78.38
CA ILE A 5 8.73 -14.30 77.09
C ILE A 5 9.14 -15.53 76.27
N HIS A 6 10.43 -15.89 76.30
CA HIS A 6 10.95 -17.04 75.58
C HIS A 6 10.45 -18.38 76.14
N SER A 7 10.36 -18.51 77.48
CA SER A 7 9.78 -19.70 78.11
C SER A 7 8.28 -19.82 77.86
N PHE A 8 7.54 -18.70 77.86
CA PHE A 8 6.11 -18.68 77.59
C PHE A 8 5.79 -19.07 76.14
N LEU A 9 6.55 -18.55 75.16
CA LEU A 9 6.43 -18.94 73.75
C LEU A 9 6.73 -20.42 73.52
N ARG A 10 7.78 -20.96 74.17
CA ARG A 10 8.11 -22.39 74.07
C ARG A 10 7.04 -23.30 74.69
N ALA A 11 6.42 -22.89 75.80
CA ALA A 11 5.35 -23.64 76.42
C ALA A 11 4.10 -23.69 75.52
N ARG A 12 3.73 -22.55 74.93
CA ARG A 12 2.61 -22.47 73.98
C ARG A 12 2.86 -23.24 72.67
N LEU A 13 4.09 -23.22 72.16
CA LEU A 13 4.48 -24.02 71.00
C LEU A 13 4.37 -25.53 71.27
N LYS A 14 4.78 -26.00 72.47
CA LYS A 14 4.62 -27.41 72.86
C LYS A 14 3.18 -27.83 73.06
N GLU A 15 2.31 -26.89 73.45
CA GLU A 15 0.88 -27.15 73.63
C GLU A 15 0.15 -27.21 72.28
N LEU A 16 0.55 -26.38 71.31
CA LEU A 16 0.09 -26.46 69.91
C LEU A 16 0.52 -27.76 69.20
N ASP A 17 1.71 -28.29 69.53
CA ASP A 17 2.27 -29.52 68.95
C ASP A 17 1.47 -30.78 69.34
N ARG A 18 0.72 -30.70 70.44
CA ARG A 18 -0.03 -31.84 71.00
C ARG A 18 -1.52 -31.83 70.65
N ALA A 19 -2.04 -30.74 70.09
CA ALA A 19 -3.43 -30.59 69.68
C ALA A 19 -3.54 -30.62 68.14
N GLN A 20 -4.35 -31.52 67.58
CA GLN A 20 -4.64 -31.56 66.14
C GLN A 20 -5.17 -30.22 65.59
N GLU A 21 -5.64 -29.31 66.46
CA GLU A 21 -6.03 -27.93 66.13
C GLU A 21 -4.86 -27.06 65.63
N GLY A 22 -3.62 -27.30 66.08
CA GLY A 22 -2.43 -26.58 65.60
C GLY A 22 -2.10 -26.87 64.13
N ALA A 23 -2.36 -28.11 63.68
CA ALA A 23 -2.21 -28.49 62.28
C ALA A 23 -3.27 -27.82 61.39
N VAL A 24 -4.49 -27.62 61.90
CA VAL A 24 -5.55 -26.90 61.18
C VAL A 24 -5.19 -25.43 61.01
N PHE A 25 -4.60 -24.79 62.02
CA PHE A 25 -4.13 -23.41 61.92
C PHE A 25 -2.97 -23.26 60.91
N LEU A 26 -2.03 -24.20 60.90
CA LEU A 26 -0.95 -24.23 59.90
C LEU A 26 -1.47 -24.44 58.49
N LEU A 27 -2.48 -25.30 58.30
CA LEU A 27 -3.13 -25.49 57.00
C LEU A 27 -3.91 -24.24 56.54
N MET A 28 -4.60 -23.55 57.45
CA MET A 28 -5.25 -22.27 57.11
C MET A 28 -4.24 -21.20 56.71
N LEU A 29 -3.12 -21.08 57.43
CA LEU A 29 -2.07 -20.12 57.12
C LEU A 29 -1.38 -20.45 55.80
N ALA A 30 -1.09 -21.73 55.55
CA ALA A 30 -0.58 -22.20 54.26
C ALA A 30 -1.58 -21.91 53.12
N GLY A 31 -2.88 -22.12 53.35
CA GLY A 31 -3.94 -21.81 52.39
C GLY A 31 -4.00 -20.32 52.04
N ILE A 32 -3.96 -19.44 53.03
CA ILE A 32 -3.91 -17.98 52.81
C ILE A 32 -2.66 -17.59 52.01
N LEU A 33 -1.51 -18.19 52.32
CA LEU A 33 -0.25 -17.91 51.64
C LEU A 33 -0.27 -18.37 50.17
N ILE A 34 -0.86 -19.54 49.88
CA ILE A 34 -1.05 -20.03 48.51
C ILE A 34 -1.98 -19.10 47.71
N VAL A 35 -3.09 -18.67 48.31
CA VAL A 35 -4.03 -17.72 47.66
C VAL A 35 -3.34 -16.38 47.40
N PHE A 36 -2.55 -15.89 48.35
CA PHE A 36 -1.80 -14.64 48.22
C PHE A 36 -0.75 -14.71 47.09
N ILE A 37 0.03 -15.79 47.02
CA ILE A 37 1.00 -16.00 45.92
C ILE A 37 0.27 -16.09 44.57
N SER A 38 -0.85 -16.81 44.51
CA SER A 38 -1.66 -16.93 43.29
C SER A 38 -2.20 -15.57 42.83
N ALA A 39 -2.66 -14.73 43.77
CA ALA A 39 -3.13 -13.38 43.48
C ALA A 39 -2.01 -12.47 42.94
N MET A 40 -0.80 -12.55 43.51
CA MET A 40 0.36 -11.82 43.01
C MET A 40 0.75 -12.28 41.60
N MET A 41 0.80 -13.58 41.35
CA MET A 41 1.06 -14.12 40.01
C MET A 41 0.03 -13.67 38.98
N MET A 42 -1.25 -13.64 39.36
CA MET A 42 -2.34 -13.18 38.48
C MET A 42 -2.23 -11.68 38.19
N HIS A 43 -1.84 -10.87 39.16
CA HIS A 43 -1.60 -9.43 38.96
C HIS A 43 -0.45 -9.19 37.97
N ASP A 44 0.70 -9.85 38.18
CA ASP A 44 1.87 -9.69 37.31
C ASP A 44 1.60 -10.22 35.88
N ALA A 45 0.87 -11.32 35.76
CA ALA A 45 0.39 -11.83 34.48
C ALA A 45 -0.59 -10.86 33.81
N GLY A 46 -1.45 -10.19 34.58
CA GLY A 46 -2.38 -9.17 34.09
C GLY A 46 -1.66 -7.96 33.51
N ASP A 47 -0.65 -7.45 34.21
CA ASP A 47 0.21 -6.38 33.70
C ASP A 47 0.97 -6.85 32.44
N ALA A 48 1.32 -8.14 32.34
CA ALA A 48 2.06 -8.71 31.19
C ALA A 48 1.18 -8.80 29.96
N ALA A 49 -0.05 -9.25 30.14
CA ALA A 49 -1.07 -9.22 29.12
C ALA A 49 -1.36 -7.77 28.67
N ARG A 50 -1.50 -6.83 29.62
CA ARG A 50 -1.80 -5.43 29.31
C ARG A 50 -0.72 -4.76 28.47
N ASP A 51 0.55 -4.85 28.88
CA ASP A 51 1.65 -4.25 28.13
C ASP A 51 1.77 -4.85 26.72
N LYS A 52 1.60 -6.18 26.61
CA LYS A 52 1.62 -6.87 25.31
C LYS A 52 0.47 -6.43 24.41
N ILE A 53 -0.74 -6.25 24.96
CA ILE A 53 -1.90 -5.73 24.21
C ILE A 53 -1.63 -4.29 23.77
N MET A 54 -1.04 -3.44 24.63
CA MET A 54 -0.70 -2.07 24.28
C MET A 54 0.32 -2.03 23.13
N LEU A 55 1.37 -2.86 23.20
CA LEU A 55 2.37 -2.95 22.15
C LEU A 55 1.79 -3.50 20.83
N GLN A 56 0.89 -4.48 20.89
CA GLN A 56 0.19 -4.97 19.70
C GLN A 56 -0.67 -3.89 19.06
N ASN A 57 -1.42 -3.13 19.86
CA ASN A 57 -2.22 -2.00 19.37
C ASN A 57 -1.34 -0.93 18.71
N SER A 58 -0.14 -0.71 19.24
CA SER A 58 0.85 0.19 18.63
C SER A 58 1.32 -0.33 17.26
N ALA A 59 1.71 -1.59 17.16
CA ALA A 59 2.12 -2.21 15.90
C ALA A 59 0.99 -2.17 14.86
N ASP A 60 -0.23 -2.54 15.24
CA ASP A 60 -1.40 -2.55 14.37
C ASP A 60 -1.73 -1.13 13.87
N THR A 61 -1.71 -0.13 14.76
CA THR A 61 -1.99 1.25 14.39
C THR A 61 -0.92 1.82 13.45
N ALA A 62 0.35 1.51 13.70
CA ALA A 62 1.47 1.91 12.84
C ALA A 62 1.43 1.23 11.46
N ALA A 63 1.18 -0.08 11.42
CA ALA A 63 0.98 -0.79 10.16
C ALA A 63 -0.19 -0.19 9.38
N PHE A 64 -1.36 -0.05 10.02
CA PHE A 64 -2.54 0.46 9.37
C PHE A 64 -2.35 1.88 8.83
N SER A 65 -1.71 2.78 9.59
CA SER A 65 -1.52 4.17 9.18
C SER A 65 -0.63 4.30 7.94
N GLN A 66 0.44 3.53 7.82
CA GLN A 66 1.27 3.49 6.61
C GLN A 66 0.47 3.04 5.38
N SER A 67 -0.32 1.97 5.52
CA SER A 67 -1.19 1.49 4.46
C SER A 67 -2.25 2.55 4.07
N VAL A 68 -2.78 3.31 5.03
CA VAL A 68 -3.71 4.42 4.77
C VAL A 68 -3.04 5.54 3.94
N VAL A 69 -1.80 5.91 4.27
CA VAL A 69 -1.05 6.92 3.50
C VAL A 69 -0.85 6.44 2.06
N LYS A 70 -0.47 5.18 1.85
CA LYS A 70 -0.33 4.59 0.51
C LYS A 70 -1.65 4.58 -0.25
N ALA A 71 -2.74 4.13 0.38
CA ALA A 71 -4.07 4.10 -0.23
C ALA A 71 -4.55 5.51 -0.65
N ARG A 72 -4.38 6.52 0.23
CA ARG A 72 -4.73 7.91 -0.09
C ARG A 72 -3.89 8.46 -1.25
N SER A 73 -2.62 8.13 -1.28
CA SER A 73 -1.71 8.56 -2.36
C SER A 73 -2.08 7.91 -3.69
N MET A 74 -2.44 6.62 -3.69
CA MET A 74 -2.99 5.94 -4.87
C MET A 74 -4.30 6.59 -5.36
N ASN A 75 -5.19 6.98 -4.45
CA ASN A 75 -6.41 7.71 -4.81
C ASN A 75 -6.11 9.09 -5.43
N MET A 76 -5.14 9.82 -4.90
CA MET A 76 -4.72 11.12 -5.45
C MET A 76 -4.05 10.99 -6.82
N ILE A 77 -3.22 9.97 -7.01
CA ILE A 77 -2.61 9.67 -8.31
C ILE A 77 -3.71 9.27 -9.31
N SER A 78 -4.70 8.48 -8.88
CA SER A 78 -5.84 8.11 -9.72
C SER A 78 -6.68 9.33 -10.13
N TYR A 79 -6.93 10.26 -9.20
CA TYR A 79 -7.61 11.51 -9.52
C TYR A 79 -6.85 12.32 -10.58
N ALA A 80 -5.53 12.47 -10.42
CA ALA A 80 -4.70 13.16 -11.39
C ALA A 80 -4.67 12.45 -12.76
N ASN A 81 -4.71 11.11 -12.80
CA ASN A 81 -4.84 10.34 -14.05
C ASN A 81 -6.16 10.66 -14.76
N THR A 82 -7.26 10.70 -14.02
CA THR A 82 -8.58 11.05 -14.56
C THR A 82 -8.59 12.47 -15.11
N SER A 83 -7.97 13.44 -14.41
CA SER A 83 -7.84 14.82 -14.92
C SER A 83 -7.01 14.89 -16.21
N LYS A 84 -5.87 14.20 -16.29
CA LYS A 84 -5.07 14.10 -17.54
C LYS A 84 -5.90 13.51 -18.69
N ARG A 85 -6.70 12.48 -18.40
CA ARG A 85 -7.59 11.83 -19.37
C ARG A 85 -8.64 12.79 -19.91
N VAL A 86 -9.19 13.67 -19.07
CA VAL A 86 -10.15 14.69 -19.54
C VAL A 86 -9.49 15.66 -20.53
N PHE A 87 -8.27 16.14 -20.26
CA PHE A 87 -7.54 16.99 -21.21
C PHE A 87 -7.25 16.27 -22.53
N TYR A 88 -6.79 15.02 -22.45
CA TYR A 88 -6.54 14.20 -23.63
C TYR A 88 -7.83 13.95 -24.44
N ALA A 89 -8.89 13.54 -23.75
CA ALA A 89 -10.18 13.23 -24.33
C ALA A 89 -10.82 14.44 -25.01
N TYR A 90 -10.73 15.62 -24.38
CA TYR A 90 -11.20 16.87 -24.97
C TYR A 90 -10.52 17.13 -26.32
N THR A 91 -9.19 17.00 -26.39
CA THR A 91 -8.45 17.15 -27.65
C THR A 91 -8.85 16.12 -28.68
N VAL A 92 -8.94 14.84 -28.31
CA VAL A 92 -9.34 13.76 -29.23
C VAL A 92 -10.74 14.00 -29.80
N VAL A 93 -11.72 14.28 -28.93
CA VAL A 93 -13.11 14.52 -29.34
C VAL A 93 -13.22 15.77 -30.21
N TYR A 94 -12.49 16.85 -29.88
CA TYR A 94 -12.47 18.06 -30.68
C TYR A 94 -11.96 17.80 -32.10
N PHE A 95 -10.80 17.13 -32.24
CA PHE A 95 -10.25 16.82 -33.56
C PHE A 95 -11.11 15.82 -34.34
N ASN A 96 -11.75 14.86 -33.66
CA ASN A 96 -12.73 13.97 -34.30
C ASN A 96 -13.95 14.74 -34.84
N ALA A 97 -14.47 15.69 -34.07
CA ALA A 97 -15.57 16.54 -34.50
C ALA A 97 -15.16 17.41 -35.70
N TYR A 98 -13.97 18.01 -35.66
CA TYR A 98 -13.42 18.79 -36.76
C TYR A 98 -13.23 17.96 -38.04
N GLN A 99 -12.71 16.73 -37.91
CA GLN A 99 -12.57 15.81 -39.05
C GLN A 99 -13.93 15.34 -39.58
N ALA A 100 -14.92 15.13 -38.72
CA ALA A 100 -16.29 14.83 -39.12
C ALA A 100 -16.91 15.98 -39.93
N LEU A 101 -16.63 17.25 -39.58
CA LEU A 101 -17.05 18.41 -40.36
C LEU A 101 -16.40 18.42 -41.75
N ILE A 102 -15.09 18.22 -41.84
CA ILE A 102 -14.36 18.18 -43.12
C ILE A 102 -14.91 17.08 -44.03
N THR A 103 -15.08 15.87 -43.49
CA THR A 103 -15.60 14.73 -44.26
C THR A 103 -17.05 14.95 -44.69
N SER A 104 -17.89 15.54 -43.84
CA SER A 104 -19.26 15.90 -44.21
C SER A 104 -19.29 16.91 -45.36
N LEU A 105 -18.44 17.93 -45.31
CA LEU A 105 -18.32 18.95 -46.36
C LEU A 105 -17.85 18.31 -47.67
N ALA A 106 -16.83 17.46 -47.63
CA ALA A 106 -16.35 16.74 -48.81
C ALA A 106 -17.44 15.91 -49.49
N ILE A 107 -18.33 15.26 -48.72
CA ILE A 107 -19.47 14.51 -49.25
C ILE A 107 -20.50 15.44 -49.91
N TYR A 108 -20.83 16.58 -49.27
CA TYR A 108 -21.74 17.56 -49.86
C TYR A 108 -21.17 18.18 -51.13
N THR A 109 -19.88 18.49 -51.16
CA THR A 109 -19.15 18.97 -52.34
C THR A 109 -19.20 17.94 -53.46
N GLY A 110 -18.90 16.67 -53.18
CA GLY A 110 -18.96 15.60 -54.17
C GLY A 110 -20.36 15.34 -54.74
N ARG A 111 -21.43 15.60 -53.97
CA ARG A 111 -22.82 15.52 -54.45
C ARG A 111 -23.24 16.76 -55.24
N CYS A 112 -22.74 17.94 -54.87
CA CYS A 112 -23.00 19.19 -55.58
C CYS A 112 -22.34 19.21 -56.96
N LEU A 113 -21.09 18.71 -57.08
CA LEU A 113 -20.30 18.73 -58.32
C LEU A 113 -20.65 17.60 -59.32
N LYS A 114 -21.72 16.84 -59.10
CA LYS A 114 -22.18 15.86 -60.10
C LYS A 114 -22.79 16.57 -61.32
N ILE A 115 -22.74 15.90 -62.47
CA ILE A 115 -23.29 16.38 -63.76
C ILE A 115 -24.73 16.91 -63.61
N PHE A 116 -25.53 16.24 -62.78
CA PHE A 116 -26.83 16.75 -62.33
C PHE A 116 -26.71 17.19 -60.85
N PRO A 117 -26.57 18.49 -60.57
CA PRO A 117 -26.31 18.99 -59.22
C PRO A 117 -27.55 18.81 -58.34
N HIS A 118 -27.36 18.22 -57.16
CA HIS A 118 -28.41 18.15 -56.15
C HIS A 118 -28.45 19.49 -55.39
N ILE A 119 -29.35 20.40 -55.78
CA ILE A 119 -29.46 21.78 -55.25
C ILE A 119 -29.42 21.82 -53.70
N PRO A 120 -30.17 20.98 -52.95
CA PRO A 120 -30.08 20.99 -51.48
C PRO A 120 -28.68 20.67 -50.94
N SER A 121 -27.89 19.85 -51.64
CA SER A 121 -26.52 19.54 -51.23
C SER A 121 -25.57 20.69 -51.51
N CYS A 122 -25.78 21.48 -52.57
CA CYS A 122 -25.01 22.70 -52.82
C CYS A 122 -25.28 23.78 -51.76
N ILE A 123 -26.54 23.94 -51.32
CA ILE A 123 -26.87 24.86 -50.22
C ILE A 123 -26.20 24.39 -48.92
N ARG A 124 -26.28 23.10 -48.57
CA ARG A 124 -25.60 22.54 -47.39
C ARG A 124 -24.09 22.65 -47.48
N MET A 125 -23.51 22.52 -48.67
CA MET A 125 -22.07 22.74 -48.90
C MET A 125 -21.68 24.19 -48.58
N ALA A 126 -22.44 25.18 -49.07
CA ALA A 126 -22.16 26.59 -48.79
C ALA A 126 -22.24 26.90 -47.28
N ILE A 127 -23.30 26.43 -46.60
CA ILE A 127 -23.46 26.60 -45.15
C ILE A 127 -22.33 25.88 -44.39
N GLY A 128 -22.04 24.64 -44.75
CA GLY A 128 -20.97 23.85 -44.13
C GLY A 128 -19.58 24.43 -44.34
N ALA A 129 -19.32 25.08 -45.48
CA ALA A 129 -18.06 25.76 -45.75
C ALA A 129 -17.88 26.99 -44.85
N ILE A 130 -18.94 27.78 -44.63
CA ILE A 130 -18.91 28.91 -43.69
C ILE A 130 -18.66 28.39 -42.27
N GLN A 131 -19.39 27.36 -41.84
CA GLN A 131 -19.18 26.74 -40.53
C GLN A 131 -17.76 26.22 -40.37
N LEU A 132 -17.24 25.44 -41.32
CA LEU A 132 -15.87 24.93 -41.27
C LEU A 132 -14.85 26.07 -41.20
N THR A 133 -15.07 27.18 -41.92
CA THR A 133 -14.19 28.34 -41.86
C THR A 133 -14.19 28.98 -40.48
N MET A 134 -15.36 29.18 -39.87
CA MET A 134 -15.47 29.70 -38.50
C MET A 134 -14.79 28.78 -37.48
N GLU A 135 -15.04 27.48 -37.56
CA GLU A 135 -14.42 26.46 -36.71
C GLU A 135 -12.89 26.38 -36.91
N THR A 136 -12.40 26.60 -38.14
CA THR A 136 -10.97 26.66 -38.44
C THR A 136 -10.33 27.89 -37.80
N ILE A 137 -10.99 29.05 -37.88
CA ILE A 137 -10.53 30.28 -37.23
C ILE A 137 -10.51 30.08 -35.71
N GLU A 138 -11.56 29.50 -35.13
CA GLU A 138 -11.60 29.20 -33.68
C GLU A 138 -10.51 28.19 -33.30
N LEU A 139 -10.34 27.12 -34.06
CA LEU A 139 -9.28 26.14 -33.84
C LEU A 139 -7.90 26.82 -33.82
N VAL A 140 -7.57 27.63 -34.82
CA VAL A 140 -6.23 28.23 -34.95
C VAL A 140 -6.03 29.39 -33.96
N ALA A 141 -7.05 30.22 -33.73
CA ALA A 141 -6.91 31.43 -32.93
C ALA A 141 -7.09 31.21 -31.43
N THR A 142 -7.94 30.26 -31.01
CA THR A 142 -8.27 30.07 -29.59
C THR A 142 -7.93 28.66 -29.10
N ASN A 143 -8.48 27.62 -29.72
CA ASN A 143 -8.41 26.26 -29.16
C ASN A 143 -7.01 25.66 -29.25
N LEU A 144 -6.31 25.81 -30.37
CA LEU A 144 -4.95 25.28 -30.53
C LEU A 144 -3.93 25.99 -29.61
N PRO A 145 -3.88 27.33 -29.49
CA PRO A 145 -3.05 28.00 -28.50
C PRO A 145 -3.39 27.61 -27.06
N TYR A 146 -4.68 27.46 -26.73
CA TYR A 146 -5.10 27.00 -25.40
C TYR A 146 -4.62 25.57 -25.09
N MET A 147 -4.82 24.63 -26.03
CA MET A 147 -4.41 23.24 -25.87
C MET A 147 -2.88 23.08 -25.81
N MET A 148 -2.15 23.76 -26.70
CA MET A 148 -0.69 23.69 -26.76
C MET A 148 0.00 24.49 -25.64
N GLY A 149 -0.67 25.51 -25.09
CA GLY A 149 -0.16 26.35 -24.01
C GLY A 149 -0.64 25.91 -22.63
N ARG A 150 -1.85 26.34 -22.25
CA ARG A 150 -2.37 26.16 -20.89
C ARG A 150 -2.62 24.68 -20.58
N ALA A 151 -3.36 23.96 -21.42
CA ALA A 151 -3.70 22.56 -21.13
C ALA A 151 -2.44 21.68 -21.03
N LYS A 152 -1.46 21.89 -21.92
CA LYS A 152 -0.16 21.22 -21.85
C LYS A 152 0.58 21.49 -20.54
N THR A 153 0.54 22.73 -20.06
CA THR A 153 1.15 23.11 -18.77
C THR A 153 0.44 22.45 -17.59
N GLU A 154 -0.89 22.40 -17.61
CA GLU A 154 -1.69 21.72 -16.57
C GLU A 154 -1.41 20.20 -16.55
N VAL A 155 -1.38 19.53 -17.71
CA VAL A 155 -1.03 18.11 -17.83
C VAL A 155 0.37 17.83 -17.28
N LYS A 156 1.34 18.70 -17.58
CA LYS A 156 2.71 18.61 -17.06
C LYS A 156 2.76 18.80 -15.53
N SER A 157 1.98 19.72 -14.99
CA SER A 157 1.86 19.94 -13.55
C SER A 157 1.24 18.74 -12.84
N LEU A 158 0.17 18.16 -13.41
CA LEU A 158 -0.41 16.91 -12.93
C LEU A 158 0.59 15.75 -12.98
N ASN A 159 1.42 15.67 -14.04
CA ASN A 159 2.45 14.65 -14.14
C ASN A 159 3.50 14.78 -13.03
N LYS A 160 4.02 15.99 -12.80
CA LYS A 160 4.95 16.26 -11.70
C LYS A 160 4.34 15.96 -10.34
N TYR A 161 3.06 16.29 -10.14
CA TYR A 161 2.34 15.95 -8.91
C TYR A 161 2.29 14.44 -8.70
N GLN A 162 1.98 13.65 -9.73
CA GLN A 162 1.95 12.19 -9.61
C GLN A 162 3.34 11.59 -9.35
N GLU A 163 4.37 12.07 -10.03
CA GLU A 163 5.77 11.67 -9.78
C GLU A 163 6.17 11.98 -8.33
N TYR A 164 5.89 13.19 -7.88
CA TYR A 164 6.12 13.61 -6.50
C TYR A 164 5.38 12.72 -5.50
N MET A 165 4.09 12.47 -5.71
CA MET A 165 3.31 11.58 -4.85
C MET A 165 3.90 10.17 -4.84
N ARG A 166 4.25 9.61 -6.01
CA ARG A 166 4.86 8.28 -6.11
C ARG A 166 6.16 8.17 -5.30
N ASP A 167 7.02 9.17 -5.40
CA ASP A 167 8.37 9.12 -4.82
C ASP A 167 8.37 9.45 -3.31
N VAL A 168 7.48 10.35 -2.86
CA VAL A 168 7.37 10.75 -1.46
C VAL A 168 6.54 9.78 -0.62
N THR A 169 5.56 9.08 -1.22
CA THR A 169 4.64 8.22 -0.48
C THR A 169 5.31 7.15 0.39
N PRO A 170 6.36 6.42 -0.06
CA PRO A 170 7.04 5.44 0.79
C PRO A 170 7.63 6.07 2.05
N TRP A 171 8.29 7.21 1.91
CA TRP A 171 8.86 7.96 3.04
C TRP A 171 7.79 8.51 3.97
N TRP A 172 6.73 9.09 3.41
CA TRP A 172 5.61 9.60 4.20
C TRP A 172 4.93 8.47 4.98
N GLY A 173 4.65 7.34 4.33
CA GLY A 173 4.07 6.16 4.97
C GLY A 173 4.96 5.63 6.10
N TYR A 174 6.28 5.60 5.89
CA TYR A 174 7.26 5.19 6.90
C TYR A 174 7.28 6.13 8.12
N VAL A 175 7.27 7.46 7.90
CA VAL A 175 7.23 8.43 9.01
C VAL A 175 5.91 8.34 9.78
N GLU A 176 4.78 8.18 9.08
CA GLU A 176 3.47 8.00 9.72
C GLU A 176 3.42 6.69 10.53
N ASN A 177 4.03 5.60 10.04
CA ASN A 177 4.23 4.36 10.79
C ASN A 177 4.95 4.65 12.10
N MET A 178 6.11 5.30 12.00
CA MET A 178 6.98 5.60 13.14
C MET A 178 6.26 6.43 14.21
N MET A 179 5.67 7.55 13.80
CA MET A 179 5.00 8.48 14.69
C MET A 179 3.80 7.83 15.38
N ARG A 180 2.99 7.06 14.62
CA ARG A 180 1.83 6.36 15.19
C ARG A 180 2.25 5.27 16.15
N GLY A 181 3.27 4.50 15.82
CA GLY A 181 3.82 3.47 16.69
C GLY A 181 4.25 4.05 18.04
N ILE A 182 5.09 5.09 17.99
CA ILE A 182 5.61 5.75 19.19
C ILE A 182 4.48 6.37 20.01
N SER A 183 3.54 7.08 19.36
CA SER A 183 2.41 7.71 20.06
C SER A 183 1.48 6.71 20.78
N ASN A 184 1.47 5.44 20.36
CA ASN A 184 0.67 4.36 20.93
C ASN A 184 1.45 3.47 21.92
N GLY A 185 2.65 3.89 22.35
CA GLY A 185 3.38 3.28 23.45
C GLY A 185 4.53 2.35 23.07
N ALA A 186 4.86 2.24 21.78
CA ALA A 186 6.15 1.67 21.40
C ALA A 186 7.26 2.67 21.68
N THR A 187 8.43 2.19 22.10
CA THR A 187 9.63 3.01 22.20
C THR A 187 10.24 3.24 20.82
N VAL A 188 10.20 2.21 19.97
CA VAL A 188 10.73 2.28 18.59
C VAL A 188 9.80 1.49 17.67
N THR A 189 9.59 1.98 16.45
CA THR A 189 8.88 1.24 15.40
C THR A 189 9.60 1.38 14.06
N ALA A 190 9.55 0.33 13.25
CA ALA A 190 10.07 0.33 11.88
C ALA A 190 9.16 -0.49 10.97
N ALA A 191 9.16 -0.15 9.68
CA ALA A 191 8.36 -0.82 8.67
C ALA A 191 9.21 -1.38 7.53
N TRP A 192 8.89 -2.61 7.12
CA TRP A 192 9.45 -3.31 5.98
C TRP A 192 8.39 -3.44 4.86
N PRO A 193 8.77 -3.32 3.57
CA PRO A 193 10.10 -2.94 3.10
C PRO A 193 10.45 -1.49 3.48
N PRO A 194 11.73 -1.14 3.57
CA PRO A 194 12.16 0.22 3.86
C PRO A 194 11.95 1.16 2.66
N PRO A 195 11.74 2.48 2.89
CA PRO A 195 11.63 3.44 1.80
C PRO A 195 12.92 3.54 0.98
N PRO A 196 12.84 3.92 -0.31
CA PRO A 196 13.97 3.94 -1.21
C PRO A 196 14.95 5.04 -0.79
N GLY A 197 16.23 4.70 -0.66
CA GLY A 197 17.27 5.67 -0.39
C GLY A 197 18.62 5.03 -0.13
N ASP A 198 19.67 5.84 -0.28
CA ASP A 198 21.05 5.47 0.06
C ASP A 198 21.28 5.36 1.58
N LEU A 199 20.22 5.32 2.41
CA LEU A 199 20.34 4.85 3.79
C LEU A 199 20.89 3.41 3.83
N ILE A 200 20.68 2.63 2.77
CA ILE A 200 21.29 1.30 2.57
C ILE A 200 22.79 1.40 2.19
N LYS A 201 23.37 2.60 2.04
CA LYS A 201 24.83 2.85 2.01
C LYS A 201 25.39 3.35 3.35
N ILE A 202 24.53 3.47 4.38
CA ILE A 202 24.92 3.56 5.79
C ILE A 202 25.33 2.20 6.41
N PRO A 203 25.45 1.05 5.70
CA PRO A 203 26.19 -0.09 6.21
C PRO A 203 27.54 0.36 6.73
N ASP A 204 28.32 1.22 6.07
CA ASP A 204 29.64 1.61 6.60
C ASP A 204 29.60 2.29 7.99
N GLN A 205 28.57 3.06 8.32
CA GLN A 205 28.41 3.63 9.67
C GLN A 205 27.78 2.63 10.64
N ILE A 206 26.94 1.73 10.14
CA ILE A 206 26.37 0.63 10.92
C ILE A 206 27.42 -0.45 11.17
N THR A 207 28.42 -0.67 10.31
CA THR A 207 29.60 -1.50 10.55
C THR A 207 30.42 -0.88 11.67
N SER A 208 30.44 0.46 11.79
CA SER A 208 31.02 1.14 12.97
C SER A 208 30.18 0.93 14.24
N ALA A 209 28.84 0.93 14.12
CA ALA A 209 27.93 0.64 15.23
C ALA A 209 27.89 -0.87 15.60
N LEU A 210 28.14 -1.75 14.63
CA LEU A 210 28.31 -3.19 14.79
C LEU A 210 29.69 -3.49 15.41
N GLY A 211 30.72 -2.71 15.06
CA GLY A 211 32.00 -2.69 15.78
C GLY A 211 31.85 -2.24 17.24
N PHE A 212 30.92 -1.32 17.53
CA PHE A 212 30.51 -1.01 18.90
C PHE A 212 29.78 -2.19 19.56
N ILE A 213 28.97 -2.95 18.82
CA ILE A 213 28.31 -4.16 19.31
C ILE A 213 29.33 -5.28 19.59
N ASP A 214 30.37 -5.46 18.77
CA ASP A 214 31.50 -6.38 19.04
C ASP A 214 32.26 -5.98 20.31
N GLY A 215 32.48 -4.68 20.53
CA GLY A 215 33.08 -4.16 21.75
C GLY A 215 32.23 -4.38 23.01
N VAL A 216 30.90 -4.43 22.89
CA VAL A 216 29.96 -4.58 24.02
C VAL A 216 29.57 -6.04 24.28
N LEU A 217 29.53 -6.90 23.26
CA LEU A 217 29.12 -8.31 23.37
C LEU A 217 30.28 -9.30 23.51
N GLY A 218 31.53 -8.86 23.35
CA GLY A 218 32.74 -9.63 23.71
C GLY A 218 32.86 -11.00 23.03
N SER A 219 32.16 -11.22 21.92
CA SER A 219 32.11 -12.50 21.22
C SER A 219 32.27 -12.26 19.72
N SER A 220 33.19 -13.01 19.10
CA SER A 220 33.58 -12.97 17.69
C SER A 220 32.50 -13.51 16.74
N ILE A 221 31.23 -13.22 17.00
CA ILE A 221 30.09 -13.77 16.25
C ILE A 221 29.91 -13.07 14.89
N VAL A 222 30.52 -11.89 14.69
CA VAL A 222 30.23 -11.02 13.55
C VAL A 222 31.09 -11.32 12.32
N GLU A 223 32.26 -11.95 12.45
CA GLU A 223 33.22 -12.09 11.32
C GLU A 223 32.75 -13.00 10.16
N ASP A 224 31.85 -13.96 10.39
CA ASP A 224 31.38 -14.89 9.34
C ASP A 224 29.91 -14.68 8.92
N TYR A 225 29.24 -13.64 9.43
CA TYR A 225 27.81 -13.44 9.24
C TYR A 225 27.51 -12.09 8.61
N ILE A 226 28.03 -11.85 7.39
CA ILE A 226 27.50 -10.77 6.54
C ILE A 226 26.06 -11.19 6.18
N PRO A 227 25.04 -10.56 6.76
CA PRO A 227 23.68 -11.01 6.59
C PRO A 227 23.21 -10.66 5.19
N GLU A 228 22.48 -11.57 4.56
CA GLU A 228 21.81 -11.33 3.29
C GLU A 228 20.74 -10.24 3.49
N HIS A 229 21.01 -9.04 2.99
CA HIS A 229 20.04 -7.95 2.89
C HIS A 229 19.11 -8.22 1.72
N THR A 230 17.85 -7.81 1.84
CA THR A 230 16.95 -7.87 0.69
C THR A 230 17.08 -6.60 -0.13
N ASP A 231 17.13 -6.74 -1.45
CA ASP A 231 17.03 -5.61 -2.38
C ASP A 231 15.58 -5.05 -2.46
N LYS A 232 14.73 -5.33 -1.45
CA LYS A 232 13.34 -4.91 -1.45
C LYS A 232 13.25 -3.50 -0.91
N ILE A 233 12.79 -2.61 -1.77
CA ILE A 233 12.47 -1.22 -1.45
C ILE A 233 10.94 -1.04 -1.47
N ASP A 234 10.45 -0.23 -0.56
CA ASP A 234 9.07 0.21 -0.55
C ASP A 234 8.80 1.12 -1.73
N LYS A 235 7.87 0.73 -2.59
CA LYS A 235 7.42 1.53 -3.72
C LYS A 235 5.94 1.28 -3.95
N LEU A 236 5.25 2.30 -4.46
CA LEU A 236 3.92 2.07 -4.98
C LEU A 236 4.02 1.13 -6.21
N PRO A 237 3.07 0.20 -6.39
CA PRO A 237 3.04 -0.71 -7.53
C PRO A 237 2.56 0.04 -8.77
N LEU A 238 3.32 1.03 -9.21
CA LEU A 238 2.98 1.91 -10.31
C LEU A 238 4.09 1.88 -11.35
N LYS A 239 3.71 1.69 -12.62
CA LYS A 239 4.57 1.94 -13.77
C LYS A 239 4.00 3.05 -14.62
N ARG A 240 4.89 3.81 -15.24
CA ARG A 240 4.51 4.79 -16.27
C ARG A 240 4.46 4.07 -17.62
N GLY A 241 3.42 4.33 -18.42
CA GLY A 241 3.46 3.98 -19.84
C GLY A 241 4.56 4.79 -20.54
N SER A 242 5.23 4.21 -21.55
CA SER A 242 6.24 4.94 -22.33
C SER A 242 6.07 4.69 -23.84
N GLY A 243 6.43 5.70 -24.61
CA GLY A 243 6.53 5.64 -26.06
C GLY A 243 5.20 5.46 -26.80
N LEU A 244 5.32 5.15 -28.10
CA LEU A 244 4.19 5.05 -29.02
C LEU A 244 3.22 3.94 -28.65
N SER A 245 3.71 2.83 -28.08
CA SER A 245 2.88 1.75 -27.57
C SER A 245 2.05 2.18 -26.37
N GLY A 246 2.62 3.02 -25.49
CA GLY A 246 1.91 3.61 -24.36
C GLY A 246 0.79 4.56 -24.82
N ALA A 247 1.12 5.45 -25.77
CA ALA A 247 0.14 6.37 -26.36
C ALA A 247 -1.00 5.65 -27.09
N GLY A 248 -0.68 4.63 -27.89
CA GLY A 248 -1.67 3.80 -28.57
C GLY A 248 -2.57 3.06 -27.60
N GLY A 249 -2.00 2.38 -26.59
CA GLY A 249 -2.76 1.70 -25.55
C GLY A 249 -3.66 2.65 -24.77
N TYR A 250 -3.16 3.84 -24.42
CA TYR A 250 -3.92 4.88 -23.74
C TYR A 250 -5.11 5.38 -24.56
N CYS A 251 -4.92 5.60 -25.86
CA CYS A 251 -5.99 5.96 -26.78
C CYS A 251 -7.05 4.86 -26.88
N PHE A 252 -6.65 3.60 -27.11
CA PHE A 252 -7.59 2.48 -27.19
C PHE A 252 -8.41 2.31 -25.91
N GLU A 253 -7.76 2.44 -24.75
CA GLU A 253 -8.45 2.38 -23.46
C GLU A 253 -9.41 3.55 -23.28
N MET A 254 -9.00 4.78 -23.64
CA MET A 254 -9.88 5.95 -23.61
C MET A 254 -11.14 5.74 -24.45
N VAL A 255 -11.00 5.24 -25.68
CA VAL A 255 -12.13 4.97 -26.59
C VAL A 255 -13.03 3.86 -26.03
N GLY A 256 -12.42 2.86 -25.39
CA GLY A 256 -13.14 1.78 -24.73
C GLY A 256 -13.79 2.17 -23.39
N THR A 257 -13.56 3.38 -22.86
CA THR A 257 -14.19 3.82 -21.62
C THR A 257 -15.70 3.90 -21.76
N PHE A 258 -16.42 3.51 -20.70
CA PHE A 258 -17.87 3.55 -20.67
C PHE A 258 -18.39 4.97 -20.92
N GLU A 259 -17.71 5.99 -20.39
CA GLU A 259 -18.06 7.39 -20.56
C GLU A 259 -17.98 7.83 -22.03
N HIS A 260 -16.92 7.42 -22.75
CA HIS A 260 -16.78 7.74 -24.17
C HIS A 260 -17.84 7.02 -25.02
N LEU A 261 -18.11 5.75 -24.71
CA LEU A 261 -19.16 4.96 -25.37
C LEU A 261 -20.56 5.54 -25.09
N MET A 262 -20.82 6.00 -23.87
CA MET A 262 -22.07 6.66 -23.50
C MET A 262 -22.24 7.99 -24.21
N ALA A 263 -21.19 8.83 -24.28
CA ALA A 263 -21.23 10.08 -25.05
C ALA A 263 -21.48 9.80 -26.54
N MET A 264 -20.84 8.77 -27.10
CA MET A 264 -21.08 8.32 -28.47
C MET A 264 -22.55 7.86 -28.65
N PHE A 265 -23.07 7.07 -27.71
CA PHE A 265 -24.44 6.55 -27.76
C PHE A 265 -25.49 7.64 -27.59
N GLU A 266 -25.26 8.60 -26.69
CA GLU A 266 -26.12 9.78 -26.52
C GLU A 266 -26.14 10.62 -27.80
N HIS A 267 -24.98 10.87 -28.42
CA HIS A 267 -24.91 11.53 -29.72
C HIS A 267 -25.65 10.75 -30.81
N TYR A 268 -25.51 9.42 -30.81
CA TYR A 268 -26.23 8.56 -31.75
C TYR A 268 -27.75 8.66 -31.56
N LEU A 269 -28.24 8.56 -30.32
CA LEU A 269 -29.66 8.61 -29.97
C LEU A 269 -30.29 9.99 -30.20
N ARG A 270 -29.56 11.07 -29.90
CA ARG A 270 -30.05 12.44 -30.10
C ARG A 270 -30.00 12.88 -31.56
N SER A 271 -29.31 12.14 -32.41
CA SER A 271 -29.31 12.45 -33.83
C SER A 271 -30.69 12.13 -34.45
N ASP A 272 -31.15 12.97 -35.37
CA ASP A 272 -32.41 12.80 -36.12
C ASP A 272 -32.51 11.46 -36.92
N SER A 273 -31.45 10.65 -36.88
CA SER A 273 -31.36 9.33 -37.52
C SER A 273 -32.11 8.24 -36.75
N PHE A 274 -32.42 8.45 -35.47
CA PHE A 274 -33.16 7.49 -34.66
C PHE A 274 -34.59 8.02 -34.37
N PRO A 275 -35.68 7.30 -34.71
CA PRO A 275 -35.80 5.91 -35.16
C PRO A 275 -35.96 5.73 -36.69
N LYS A 276 -35.78 6.78 -37.50
CA LYS A 276 -36.10 6.76 -38.95
C LYS A 276 -35.14 5.92 -39.83
N GLY A 277 -34.23 5.17 -39.21
CA GLY A 277 -33.15 4.43 -39.86
C GLY A 277 -32.00 5.37 -40.27
N ILE A 278 -30.82 4.80 -40.52
CA ILE A 278 -29.68 5.54 -41.06
C ILE A 278 -30.05 5.97 -42.48
N SER A 279 -30.71 7.12 -42.61
CA SER A 279 -31.04 7.71 -43.90
C SER A 279 -29.74 8.06 -44.62
N LYS A 280 -29.80 8.45 -45.91
CA LYS A 280 -28.63 9.02 -46.63
C LYS A 280 -28.03 10.26 -45.94
N GLU A 281 -28.68 10.81 -44.92
CA GLU A 281 -28.23 11.89 -44.03
C GLU A 281 -27.53 11.36 -42.75
N GLY A 282 -27.80 10.11 -42.35
CA GLY A 282 -27.13 9.39 -41.27
C GLY A 282 -25.68 8.96 -41.58
N GLN A 283 -25.20 9.14 -42.81
CA GLN A 283 -23.80 8.89 -43.18
C GLN A 283 -22.82 9.75 -42.38
N THR A 284 -23.21 10.98 -42.05
CA THR A 284 -22.40 11.90 -41.23
C THR A 284 -22.19 11.38 -39.81
N ILE A 285 -23.20 10.71 -39.25
CA ILE A 285 -23.14 10.07 -37.93
C ILE A 285 -22.36 8.75 -38.02
N GLY A 286 -22.52 7.97 -39.09
CA GLY A 286 -21.68 6.80 -39.35
C GLY A 286 -20.19 7.17 -39.46
N ILE A 287 -19.87 8.33 -40.02
CA ILE A 287 -18.50 8.86 -40.09
C ILE A 287 -18.05 9.37 -38.72
N PHE A 288 -18.88 10.11 -37.99
CA PHE A 288 -18.54 10.51 -36.62
C PHE A 288 -18.28 9.29 -35.72
N ILE A 289 -19.15 8.28 -35.78
CA ILE A 289 -18.96 7.01 -35.07
C ILE A 289 -17.70 6.31 -35.56
N GLY A 290 -17.48 6.19 -36.87
CA GLY A 290 -16.27 5.57 -37.43
C GLY A 290 -14.97 6.27 -37.03
N LEU A 291 -14.98 7.61 -36.96
CA LEU A 291 -13.85 8.43 -36.53
C LEU A 291 -13.60 8.35 -35.02
N ASN A 292 -14.64 8.15 -34.21
CA ASN A 292 -14.49 7.90 -32.77
C ASN A 292 -14.13 6.44 -32.46
N VAL A 293 -14.45 5.48 -33.34
CA VAL A 293 -14.05 4.06 -33.22
C VAL A 293 -12.61 3.84 -33.68
N LEU A 294 -12.12 4.60 -34.66
CA LEU A 294 -10.73 4.57 -35.13
C LEU A 294 -10.06 5.96 -35.03
N PRO A 295 -9.91 6.54 -33.83
CA PRO A 295 -9.35 7.88 -33.65
C PRO A 295 -7.83 7.90 -33.79
N LEU A 296 -7.24 7.02 -34.61
CA LEU A 296 -5.79 6.90 -34.73
C LEU A 296 -5.12 8.24 -35.07
N ALA A 297 -5.76 9.05 -35.93
CA ALA A 297 -5.25 10.37 -36.29
C ALA A 297 -5.38 11.39 -35.13
N SER A 298 -6.55 11.50 -34.50
CA SER A 298 -6.78 12.46 -33.41
C SER A 298 -6.03 12.09 -32.13
N CYS A 299 -5.89 10.80 -31.84
CA CYS A 299 -5.03 10.31 -30.77
C CYS A 299 -3.55 10.59 -31.07
N ALA A 300 -3.08 10.40 -32.31
CA ALA A 300 -1.72 10.77 -32.68
C ALA A 300 -1.47 12.27 -32.52
N ILE A 301 -2.44 13.12 -32.90
CA ILE A 301 -2.37 14.57 -32.69
C ILE A 301 -2.33 14.89 -31.18
N ALA A 302 -3.24 14.35 -30.38
CA ALA A 302 -3.27 14.57 -28.94
C ALA A 302 -1.97 14.10 -28.26
N SER A 303 -1.45 12.94 -28.64
CA SER A 303 -0.18 12.41 -28.15
C SER A 303 1.01 13.25 -28.60
N ALA A 304 1.00 13.81 -29.82
CA ALA A 304 2.03 14.75 -30.27
C ALA A 304 1.98 16.08 -29.51
N MET A 305 0.78 16.57 -29.18
CA MET A 305 0.58 17.83 -28.46
C MET A 305 1.08 17.74 -27.02
N TYR A 306 0.64 16.71 -26.29
CA TYR A 306 0.93 16.54 -24.87
C TYR A 306 2.23 15.76 -24.60
N GLY A 307 2.72 14.97 -25.56
CA GLY A 307 3.88 14.09 -25.38
C GLY A 307 3.63 12.99 -24.35
N ASP A 308 4.71 12.48 -23.76
CA ASP A 308 4.64 11.42 -22.73
C ASP A 308 4.03 11.90 -21.40
N ASP A 309 3.85 13.21 -21.19
CA ASP A 309 3.30 13.77 -19.95
C ASP A 309 1.83 13.43 -19.73
N VAL A 310 1.10 13.10 -20.81
CA VAL A 310 -0.30 12.67 -20.73
C VAL A 310 -0.47 11.21 -20.34
N LEU A 311 0.59 10.41 -20.47
CA LEU A 311 0.55 9.00 -20.12
C LEU A 311 0.29 8.83 -18.63
N ASP A 312 -0.58 7.87 -18.32
CA ASP A 312 -1.02 7.60 -16.97
C ASP A 312 -0.05 6.70 -16.20
N PHE A 313 -0.08 6.82 -14.87
CA PHE A 313 0.48 5.80 -14.01
C PHE A 313 -0.50 4.64 -13.94
N ARG A 314 0.00 3.44 -14.23
CA ARG A 314 -0.78 2.19 -14.21
C ARG A 314 -0.26 1.28 -13.12
N VAL A 315 -1.12 0.40 -12.66
CA VAL A 315 -0.71 -0.63 -11.71
C VAL A 315 0.35 -1.53 -12.36
N ASP A 316 1.51 -1.65 -11.72
CA ASP A 316 2.57 -2.54 -12.17
C ASP A 316 2.24 -3.97 -11.72
N ASN A 317 1.60 -4.68 -12.64
CA ASN A 317 1.16 -6.05 -12.45
C ASN A 317 2.30 -7.08 -12.62
N GLY A 318 3.56 -6.63 -12.85
CA GLY A 318 4.72 -7.51 -13.01
C GLY A 318 4.74 -8.34 -14.30
N VAL A 319 3.68 -8.30 -15.10
CA VAL A 319 3.62 -8.95 -16.42
C VAL A 319 3.82 -7.92 -17.52
N VAL A 320 4.93 -8.07 -18.25
CA VAL A 320 5.21 -7.33 -19.48
C VAL A 320 4.41 -7.98 -20.60
N GLY A 321 3.25 -7.41 -20.92
CA GLY A 321 2.47 -7.82 -22.08
C GLY A 321 1.05 -8.26 -21.74
N GLY A 322 0.10 -7.36 -21.99
CA GLY A 322 -1.32 -7.66 -22.06
C GLY A 322 -2.13 -7.21 -20.84
N ILE A 323 -3.26 -6.59 -21.14
CA ILE A 323 -4.36 -6.24 -20.22
C ILE A 323 -4.96 -7.51 -19.55
N PHE A 324 -4.54 -8.72 -19.96
CA PHE A 324 -5.19 -10.01 -19.66
C PHE A 324 -4.30 -11.04 -18.94
N SER A 325 -3.06 -10.72 -18.58
CA SER A 325 -2.17 -11.69 -17.92
C SER A 325 -2.22 -11.54 -16.40
N GLY A 326 -2.64 -12.62 -15.73
CA GLY A 326 -2.86 -12.65 -14.29
C GLY A 326 -1.60 -12.32 -13.50
N VAL A 327 -1.74 -11.39 -12.55
CA VAL A 327 -0.71 -11.12 -11.55
C VAL A 327 -0.55 -12.37 -10.71
N SER A 328 0.68 -12.84 -10.52
CA SER A 328 0.94 -13.85 -9.50
C SER A 328 0.49 -13.26 -8.15
N PRO A 329 -0.52 -13.82 -7.46
CA PRO A 329 -1.15 -13.17 -6.30
C PRO A 329 -0.16 -12.73 -5.22
N ASN A 330 0.95 -13.45 -5.06
CA ASN A 330 1.95 -13.14 -4.06
C ASN A 330 2.79 -11.90 -4.39
N ALA A 331 3.10 -11.63 -5.67
CA ALA A 331 3.82 -10.42 -6.08
C ALA A 331 2.97 -9.17 -5.80
N TRP A 332 1.67 -9.25 -6.08
CA TRP A 332 0.71 -8.21 -5.73
C TRP A 332 0.71 -7.94 -4.23
N MET A 333 0.49 -8.98 -3.43
CA MET A 333 0.45 -8.87 -1.97
C MET A 333 1.75 -8.31 -1.39
N GLN A 334 2.91 -8.67 -1.95
CA GLN A 334 4.19 -8.09 -1.49
C GLN A 334 4.31 -6.61 -1.82
N SER A 335 3.86 -6.20 -3.00
CA SER A 335 3.92 -4.79 -3.42
C SER A 335 2.93 -3.89 -2.67
N THR A 336 1.85 -4.45 -2.13
CA THR A 336 0.80 -3.70 -1.44
C THR A 336 0.80 -3.82 0.07
N SER A 337 1.59 -4.75 0.62
CA SER A 337 1.67 -4.95 2.06
C SER A 337 2.91 -4.34 2.68
N ASN A 338 2.79 -4.01 3.96
CA ASN A 338 3.89 -3.57 4.81
C ASN A 338 3.82 -4.34 6.12
N LEU A 339 5.00 -4.70 6.62
CA LEU A 339 5.18 -5.35 7.91
C LEU A 339 5.79 -4.34 8.87
N THR A 340 5.16 -4.15 10.01
CA THR A 340 5.62 -3.24 11.05
C THR A 340 6.13 -4.03 12.22
N PHE A 341 7.26 -3.59 12.75
CA PHE A 341 7.82 -4.05 14.02
C PHE A 341 7.74 -2.93 15.03
N ALA A 342 7.25 -3.27 16.22
CA ALA A 342 7.19 -2.35 17.34
C ALA A 342 7.94 -2.94 18.53
N TYR A 343 8.77 -2.12 19.16
CA TYR A 343 9.53 -2.47 20.34
C TYR A 343 9.16 -1.55 21.50
N GLN A 344 8.97 -2.13 22.67
CA GLN A 344 8.82 -1.38 23.92
C GLN A 344 9.91 -1.79 24.88
N ALA A 345 10.72 -0.82 25.31
CA ALA A 345 11.74 -1.03 26.33
C ALA A 345 11.06 -1.40 27.66
N GLY A 346 11.42 -2.54 28.22
CA GLY A 346 10.85 -3.14 29.42
C GLY A 346 11.42 -2.58 30.72
N GLY A 347 11.83 -1.29 30.74
CA GLY A 347 12.44 -0.64 31.90
C GLY A 347 11.62 -0.74 33.20
N LYS A 348 10.31 -1.03 33.11
CA LYS A 348 9.44 -1.27 34.28
C LYS A 348 9.50 -2.69 34.86
N ARG A 349 10.02 -3.69 34.13
CA ARG A 349 9.89 -5.12 34.48
C ARG A 349 11.21 -5.88 34.59
N SER A 350 12.24 -5.47 33.85
CA SER A 350 13.50 -6.23 33.73
C SER A 350 14.30 -6.33 35.04
N GLY A 351 14.11 -5.39 35.98
CA GLY A 351 14.70 -5.45 37.33
C GLY A 351 13.66 -5.70 38.42
N ILE A 352 12.78 -4.73 38.66
CA ILE A 352 11.95 -4.70 39.89
C ILE A 352 10.96 -5.89 39.98
N GLN A 353 10.30 -6.29 38.89
CA GLN A 353 9.32 -7.39 38.93
C GLN A 353 10.00 -8.76 38.97
N ARG A 354 11.15 -8.93 38.30
CA ARG A 354 11.93 -10.17 38.37
C ARG A 354 12.56 -10.38 39.74
N ASP A 355 13.06 -9.32 40.36
CA ASP A 355 13.67 -9.38 41.69
C ASP A 355 12.66 -9.74 42.79
N ARG A 356 11.36 -9.52 42.58
CA ARG A 356 10.30 -9.95 43.52
C ARG A 356 10.23 -11.47 43.69
N PHE A 357 10.62 -12.24 42.67
CA PHE A 357 10.64 -13.70 42.72
C PHE A 357 11.98 -14.26 43.23
N ASN A 358 13.03 -13.44 43.32
CA ASN A 358 14.33 -13.82 43.84
C ASN A 358 14.41 -13.89 45.39
N VAL A 359 13.28 -13.79 46.09
CA VAL A 359 13.23 -13.91 47.55
C VAL A 359 13.54 -15.35 48.01
N ILE A 360 13.41 -16.36 47.13
CA ILE A 360 13.71 -17.76 47.43
C ILE A 360 15.14 -18.11 46.98
N GLY A 361 16.13 -17.71 47.80
CA GLY A 361 17.46 -18.32 47.88
C GLY A 361 18.43 -18.13 46.70
N SER A 362 19.71 -17.90 47.04
CA SER A 362 20.84 -17.73 46.10
C SER A 362 21.16 -18.94 45.23
N ASP A 363 20.51 -20.09 45.42
CA ASP A 363 20.82 -21.36 44.74
C ASP A 363 20.14 -21.50 43.36
N HIS A 364 19.30 -20.55 42.97
CA HIS A 364 18.73 -20.44 41.62
C HIS A 364 19.31 -19.27 40.80
N ASN A 365 20.50 -18.79 41.17
CA ASN A 365 21.28 -17.77 40.46
C ASN A 365 21.89 -18.23 39.12
N SER A 366 21.26 -19.17 38.41
CA SER A 366 21.50 -19.22 36.97
C SER A 366 20.88 -17.94 36.40
N LYS A 367 21.69 -16.89 36.21
CA LYS A 367 21.31 -15.76 35.37
C LYS A 367 20.71 -16.39 34.12
N PRO A 368 19.42 -16.15 33.82
CA PRO A 368 18.84 -16.73 32.62
C PRO A 368 19.76 -16.37 31.46
N PHE A 369 20.08 -17.36 30.63
CA PHE A 369 21.04 -17.21 29.53
C PHE A 369 20.75 -15.94 28.69
N TYR A 370 19.47 -15.51 28.68
CA TYR A 370 19.04 -14.20 28.22
C TYR A 370 18.02 -13.54 29.17
N ALA A 371 18.27 -12.28 29.52
CA ALA A 371 17.28 -11.39 30.13
C ALA A 371 16.77 -10.45 29.03
N ALA A 372 15.56 -10.68 28.53
CA ALA A 372 14.93 -9.76 27.59
C ALA A 372 14.73 -8.40 28.26
N GLU A 373 15.24 -7.35 27.63
CA GLU A 373 15.15 -5.99 28.15
C GLU A 373 13.84 -5.31 27.74
N GLY A 374 13.13 -5.83 26.74
CA GLY A 374 11.82 -5.37 26.29
C GLY A 374 10.97 -6.41 25.57
N TYR A 375 9.95 -5.91 24.89
CA TYR A 375 8.99 -6.72 24.13
C TYR A 375 8.92 -6.26 22.69
N TRP A 376 8.72 -7.23 21.79
CA TRP A 376 8.46 -6.97 20.37
C TRP A 376 7.05 -7.39 20.01
N SER A 377 6.41 -6.61 19.14
CA SER A 377 5.21 -6.96 18.42
C SER A 377 5.44 -6.76 16.93
N MET A 378 4.70 -7.51 16.13
CA MET A 378 4.65 -7.33 14.70
C MET A 378 3.20 -7.27 14.23
N ALA A 379 2.97 -6.45 13.21
CA ALA A 379 1.68 -6.30 12.58
C ALA A 379 1.86 -6.15 11.07
N ARG A 380 0.90 -6.64 10.29
CA ARG A 380 0.90 -6.50 8.84
C ARG A 380 -0.36 -5.76 8.41
N SER A 381 -0.19 -4.88 7.45
CA SER A 381 -1.30 -4.23 6.77
C SER A 381 -1.06 -4.25 5.27
N GLU A 382 -2.13 -3.98 4.52
CA GLU A 382 -2.05 -3.75 3.09
C GLU A 382 -3.04 -2.69 2.66
N PHE A 383 -2.75 -2.04 1.54
CA PHE A 383 -3.76 -1.31 0.80
C PHE A 383 -4.36 -2.19 -0.30
N VAL A 384 -5.68 -2.11 -0.45
CA VAL A 384 -6.46 -2.90 -1.39
C VAL A 384 -7.32 -2.02 -2.26
N PHE A 385 -7.53 -2.47 -3.49
CA PHE A 385 -8.47 -1.86 -4.40
C PHE A 385 -9.89 -2.36 -4.07
N GLY A 386 -10.79 -1.44 -3.73
CA GLY A 386 -12.20 -1.75 -3.55
C GLY A 386 -12.83 -2.10 -4.89
N ASN A 387 -13.26 -3.35 -5.04
CA ASN A 387 -14.01 -3.77 -6.21
C ASN A 387 -15.37 -3.08 -6.15
N GLY A 388 -15.58 -2.08 -7.02
CA GLY A 388 -16.86 -1.39 -7.13
C GLY A 388 -17.90 -2.39 -7.63
N SER A 389 -18.68 -2.96 -6.72
CA SER A 389 -19.83 -3.78 -7.09
C SER A 389 -20.86 -2.85 -7.76
N ASN A 390 -20.75 -2.67 -9.08
CA ASN A 390 -21.78 -2.04 -9.88
C ASN A 390 -22.98 -3.00 -10.00
N SER A 391 -23.70 -3.18 -8.90
CA SER A 391 -25.00 -3.87 -8.83
C SER A 391 -26.16 -2.94 -9.25
N GLY A 392 -25.89 -1.98 -10.15
CA GLY A 392 -26.89 -1.06 -10.66
C GLY A 392 -27.87 -1.75 -11.63
N PRO A 393 -29.17 -1.40 -11.62
CA PRO A 393 -30.21 -2.04 -12.44
C PRO A 393 -30.04 -1.87 -13.96
N LEU A 394 -29.09 -1.01 -14.40
CA LEU A 394 -28.74 -0.85 -15.82
C LEU A 394 -27.79 -1.93 -16.36
N SER A 395 -27.21 -2.76 -15.48
CA SER A 395 -26.34 -3.90 -15.88
C SER A 395 -27.06 -4.89 -16.80
N GLY A 396 -28.38 -5.08 -16.63
CA GLY A 396 -29.18 -6.01 -17.43
C GLY A 396 -29.50 -5.54 -18.86
N VAL A 397 -29.50 -4.24 -19.13
CA VAL A 397 -29.87 -3.71 -20.47
C VAL A 397 -28.68 -3.76 -21.43
N PHE A 398 -27.46 -3.61 -20.91
CA PHE A 398 -26.23 -3.62 -21.71
C PHE A 398 -25.56 -4.99 -21.83
N GLY A 399 -25.98 -6.00 -21.05
CA GLY A 399 -25.57 -7.41 -21.26
C GLY A 399 -25.94 -7.98 -22.64
N SER A 400 -26.85 -7.31 -23.36
CA SER A 400 -27.32 -7.67 -24.71
C SER A 400 -26.47 -7.08 -25.84
N PHE A 401 -25.70 -6.00 -25.60
CA PHE A 401 -24.84 -5.34 -26.61
C PHE A 401 -23.42 -5.93 -26.56
N ASN A 402 -23.37 -7.22 -26.84
CA ASN A 402 -22.35 -8.10 -26.30
C ASN A 402 -21.15 -8.37 -27.23
N ILE A 403 -20.55 -7.32 -27.79
CA ILE A 403 -19.33 -7.44 -28.62
C ILE A 403 -18.04 -7.26 -27.80
N PHE A 404 -18.14 -6.82 -26.53
CA PHE A 404 -17.01 -6.51 -25.65
C PHE A 404 -17.02 -7.29 -24.31
N ASN A 405 -17.81 -8.37 -24.16
CA ASN A 405 -18.08 -9.07 -22.88
C ASN A 405 -16.86 -9.59 -22.12
N GLY A 406 -15.72 -9.79 -22.80
CA GLY A 406 -14.49 -10.25 -22.17
C GLY A 406 -13.55 -9.11 -21.75
N ILE A 407 -13.73 -7.92 -22.33
CA ILE A 407 -12.82 -6.78 -22.14
C ILE A 407 -13.27 -5.92 -20.97
N ILE A 408 -14.56 -5.58 -20.89
CA ILE A 408 -15.06 -4.62 -19.87
C ILE A 408 -15.24 -5.28 -18.49
N THR A 409 -15.68 -6.54 -18.44
CA THR A 409 -15.89 -7.28 -17.18
C THR A 409 -14.59 -7.60 -16.44
N ASN A 410 -13.51 -7.94 -17.16
CA ASN A 410 -12.18 -8.12 -16.57
C ASN A 410 -11.56 -6.79 -16.12
N LEU A 411 -11.89 -5.68 -16.79
CA LEU A 411 -11.43 -4.33 -16.42
C LEU A 411 -12.00 -3.88 -15.07
N MET A 412 -13.29 -4.15 -14.83
CA MET A 412 -14.01 -3.66 -13.65
C MET A 412 -13.62 -4.35 -12.33
N GLY A 413 -13.12 -5.59 -12.38
CA GLY A 413 -12.65 -6.31 -11.19
C GLY A 413 -11.14 -6.18 -10.91
N SER A 414 -10.37 -5.72 -11.90
CA SER A 414 -8.92 -5.58 -11.78
C SER A 414 -8.53 -4.26 -11.10
N PRO A 415 -7.43 -4.22 -10.32
CA PRO A 415 -6.92 -2.96 -9.78
C PRO A 415 -6.57 -1.99 -10.92
N HIS A 416 -7.23 -0.84 -10.96
CA HIS A 416 -6.98 0.19 -11.98
C HIS A 416 -6.78 1.56 -11.35
N MET A 417 -6.12 2.46 -12.09
CA MET A 417 -5.78 3.81 -11.61
C MET A 417 -6.74 4.88 -12.12
N TRP A 418 -7.95 4.50 -12.50
CA TRP A 418 -8.97 5.42 -13.05
C TRP A 418 -10.09 5.76 -12.06
N SER A 419 -10.24 4.98 -11.00
CA SER A 419 -11.15 5.30 -9.90
C SER A 419 -10.39 5.35 -8.57
N PRO A 420 -10.66 6.36 -7.73
CA PRO A 420 -10.12 6.41 -6.39
C PRO A 420 -10.92 5.47 -5.47
N SER A 421 -10.61 4.17 -5.51
CA SER A 421 -11.24 3.14 -4.66
C SER A 421 -10.22 2.39 -3.80
N TRP A 422 -9.02 2.95 -3.60
CA TRP A 422 -8.00 2.35 -2.75
C TRP A 422 -8.32 2.57 -1.27
N THR A 423 -8.27 1.51 -0.48
CA THR A 423 -8.48 1.51 0.98
C THR A 423 -7.39 0.71 1.68
N ALA A 424 -7.31 0.78 3.01
CA ALA A 424 -6.35 0.04 3.82
C ALA A 424 -7.06 -1.00 4.69
N ARG A 425 -6.39 -2.11 4.98
CA ARG A 425 -6.85 -3.11 5.94
C ARG A 425 -5.69 -3.77 6.68
N LEU A 426 -5.95 -4.20 7.91
CA LEU A 426 -5.05 -5.08 8.66
C LEU A 426 -5.14 -6.51 8.13
N ARG A 427 -4.03 -7.25 8.20
CA ARG A 427 -3.98 -8.68 7.87
C ARG A 427 -3.12 -9.44 8.88
N PRO A 428 -3.37 -10.76 9.03
CA PRO A 428 -2.42 -11.63 9.69
C PRO A 428 -1.04 -11.53 9.02
N VAL A 429 0.02 -11.61 9.81
CA VAL A 429 1.40 -11.49 9.30
C VAL A 429 1.69 -12.56 8.26
N HIS A 430 1.16 -13.76 8.45
CA HIS A 430 1.31 -14.88 7.55
C HIS A 430 -0.03 -15.60 7.36
N LEU A 431 -0.31 -16.04 6.15
CA LEU A 431 -1.44 -16.90 5.81
C LEU A 431 -0.94 -18.25 5.29
N PRO A 432 -1.69 -19.34 5.49
CA PRO A 432 -1.31 -20.64 4.95
C PRO A 432 -1.15 -20.59 3.42
N GLY A 433 -0.01 -21.07 2.91
CA GLY A 433 0.31 -21.06 1.48
C GLY A 433 0.88 -19.74 0.95
N GLU A 434 1.02 -18.71 1.78
CA GLU A 434 1.67 -17.46 1.39
C GLU A 434 3.15 -17.49 1.77
N SER A 435 4.07 -17.44 0.82
CA SER A 435 5.48 -17.19 1.16
C SER A 435 5.70 -15.68 1.28
N LEU A 436 6.30 -15.22 2.39
CA LEU A 436 6.98 -13.93 2.41
C LEU A 436 8.15 -14.05 1.41
N GLY A 437 7.99 -13.47 0.21
CA GLY A 437 9.03 -13.46 -0.82
C GLY A 437 9.02 -14.53 -1.91
N THR A 438 7.90 -15.04 -2.43
CA THR A 438 7.93 -15.63 -3.79
C THR A 438 6.72 -15.26 -4.62
N SER A 439 6.96 -14.69 -5.81
CA SER A 439 6.41 -15.27 -7.06
C SER A 439 6.87 -14.63 -8.37
N PHE A 440 7.65 -13.53 -8.43
CA PHE A 440 8.16 -13.10 -9.76
C PHE A 440 9.54 -12.43 -9.83
N GLN A 441 10.16 -11.97 -8.74
CA GLN A 441 11.52 -11.36 -8.78
C GLN A 441 12.28 -11.51 -7.44
N GLY A 442 12.66 -12.72 -7.06
CA GLY A 442 13.62 -12.92 -5.95
C GLY A 442 13.49 -14.24 -5.20
N ASN A 443 14.57 -14.61 -4.51
CA ASN A 443 14.59 -15.73 -3.56
C ASN A 443 13.57 -15.50 -2.43
N PRO A 444 12.98 -16.57 -1.87
CA PRO A 444 12.16 -16.50 -0.66
C PRO A 444 12.84 -15.66 0.42
N VAL A 445 12.17 -14.58 0.85
CA VAL A 445 12.67 -13.69 1.87
C VAL A 445 12.28 -14.27 3.22
N GLY A 446 13.21 -14.96 3.86
CA GLY A 446 13.04 -15.41 5.24
C GLY A 446 12.84 -14.21 6.18
N MET A 447 12.12 -14.43 7.28
CA MET A 447 11.95 -13.40 8.32
C MET A 447 13.32 -12.89 8.82
N LYS A 448 14.34 -13.73 8.77
CA LYS A 448 15.75 -13.40 8.99
C LYS A 448 16.20 -12.16 8.20
N ALA A 449 15.99 -12.14 6.89
CA ALA A 449 16.42 -11.05 6.03
C ALA A 449 15.58 -9.78 6.27
N VAL A 450 14.28 -9.95 6.52
CA VAL A 450 13.39 -8.85 6.93
C VAL A 450 13.89 -8.16 8.20
N TYR A 451 14.30 -8.91 9.23
CA TYR A 451 14.86 -8.30 10.45
C TYR A 451 16.14 -7.52 10.15
N MET A 452 17.03 -8.07 9.34
CA MET A 452 18.31 -7.41 9.03
C MET A 452 18.12 -6.12 8.24
N ASP A 453 17.17 -6.09 7.32
CA ASP A 453 16.81 -4.86 6.61
C ASP A 453 16.24 -3.79 7.55
N MET A 454 15.64 -4.18 8.66
CA MET A 454 15.03 -3.26 9.63
C MET A 454 16.02 -2.73 10.67
N VAL A 455 17.12 -3.43 10.97
CA VAL A 455 18.11 -2.99 11.98
C VAL A 455 18.59 -1.55 11.73
N PRO A 456 19.02 -1.14 10.52
CA PRO A 456 19.42 0.24 10.22
C PRO A 456 18.35 1.27 10.57
N TYR A 457 17.11 0.94 10.22
CA TYR A 457 15.95 1.80 10.34
C TYR A 457 15.47 1.91 11.79
N LEU A 458 15.58 0.82 12.56
CA LEU A 458 15.38 0.79 14.01
C LEU A 458 16.44 1.63 14.74
N ALA A 459 17.71 1.54 14.33
CA ALA A 459 18.75 2.40 14.88
C ALA A 459 18.47 3.89 14.56
N LEU A 460 18.04 4.21 13.34
CA LEU A 460 17.71 5.58 12.96
C LEU A 460 16.47 6.13 13.70
N THR A 461 15.41 5.34 13.83
CA THR A 461 14.23 5.72 14.61
C THR A 461 14.56 5.87 16.10
N SER A 462 15.52 5.11 16.62
CA SER A 462 16.00 5.27 17.99
C SER A 462 16.70 6.60 18.24
N LEU A 463 17.40 7.17 17.25
CA LEU A 463 18.00 8.50 17.35
C LEU A 463 16.92 9.57 17.51
N VAL A 464 15.76 9.39 16.88
CA VAL A 464 14.58 10.23 17.07
C VAL A 464 13.93 9.95 18.43
N GLY A 465 13.98 8.70 18.89
CA GLY A 465 13.49 8.22 20.19
C GLY A 465 14.39 8.55 21.40
N LEU A 466 15.56 9.18 21.21
CA LEU A 466 16.50 9.61 22.29
C LEU A 466 15.87 10.57 23.32
N LEU A 467 14.60 10.91 23.17
CA LEU A 467 13.82 11.64 24.16
C LEU A 467 13.33 10.75 25.34
N ASP A 468 13.38 9.42 25.23
CA ASP A 468 13.07 8.52 26.36
C ASP A 468 14.35 8.13 27.10
N SER A 469 14.48 8.59 28.35
CA SER A 469 15.63 8.31 29.22
C SER A 469 15.79 6.83 29.57
N ASN A 470 14.78 6.00 29.31
CA ASN A 470 14.79 4.56 29.61
C ASN A 470 15.18 3.70 28.39
N PHE A 471 15.45 4.29 27.23
CA PHE A 471 15.80 3.53 26.04
C PHE A 471 17.30 3.24 25.97
N SER A 472 17.66 1.94 26.02
CA SER A 472 18.99 1.45 25.68
C SER A 472 18.97 0.89 24.27
N LEU A 473 19.64 1.57 23.32
CA LEU A 473 19.84 1.05 21.96
C LEU A 473 20.51 -0.33 21.99
N SER A 474 21.50 -0.49 22.87
CA SER A 474 22.19 -1.76 23.06
C SER A 474 21.23 -2.87 23.49
N GLY A 475 20.26 -2.56 24.35
CA GLY A 475 19.22 -3.48 24.80
C GLY A 475 18.28 -3.91 23.68
N ALA A 476 17.76 -2.92 22.94
CA ALA A 476 16.87 -3.16 21.82
C ALA A 476 17.53 -3.99 20.71
N VAL A 477 18.79 -3.68 20.37
CA VAL A 477 19.55 -4.46 19.38
C VAL A 477 19.86 -5.86 19.89
N LYS A 478 20.22 -6.03 21.16
CA LYS A 478 20.45 -7.35 21.75
C LYS A 478 19.19 -8.22 21.71
N ASP A 479 18.03 -7.66 22.06
CA ASP A 479 16.75 -8.35 22.00
C ASP A 479 16.35 -8.68 20.55
N LEU A 480 16.66 -7.80 19.60
CA LEU A 480 16.45 -8.03 18.17
C LEU A 480 17.36 -9.14 17.62
N MET A 481 18.63 -9.17 18.01
CA MET A 481 19.57 -10.22 17.64
C MET A 481 19.20 -11.57 18.27
N TYR A 482 18.58 -11.55 19.44
CA TYR A 482 17.98 -12.74 20.02
C TYR A 482 16.77 -13.23 19.22
N LEU A 483 15.85 -12.33 18.86
CA LEU A 483 14.75 -12.67 17.95
C LEU A 483 15.26 -13.23 16.63
N TYR A 484 16.31 -12.64 16.10
CA TYR A 484 17.00 -13.14 14.91
C TYR A 484 17.54 -14.55 15.11
N ALA A 485 18.24 -14.83 16.20
CA ALA A 485 18.80 -16.15 16.50
C ALA A 485 17.70 -17.21 16.67
N VAL A 486 16.59 -16.87 17.34
CA VAL A 486 15.43 -17.76 17.50
C VAL A 486 14.73 -18.00 16.15
N ASN A 487 14.58 -16.94 15.35
CA ASN A 487 13.93 -16.99 14.04
C ASN A 487 14.85 -17.47 12.92
N ALA A 488 16.14 -17.70 13.18
CA ALA A 488 17.04 -18.32 12.21
C ALA A 488 16.59 -19.74 11.83
N SER A 489 15.79 -20.39 12.71
CA SER A 489 15.13 -21.66 12.44
C SER A 489 13.87 -21.56 11.56
N MET A 490 13.31 -20.35 11.42
CA MET A 490 12.11 -20.04 10.62
C MET A 490 12.50 -19.72 9.16
N SER A 491 12.80 -20.77 8.39
CA SER A 491 12.94 -20.63 6.94
C SER A 491 11.59 -20.29 6.28
N ALA A 492 11.64 -19.80 5.04
CA ALA A 492 10.44 -19.41 4.28
C ALA A 492 9.35 -20.51 4.20
N ASP A 493 9.77 -21.78 4.22
CA ASP A 493 8.87 -22.94 4.18
C ASP A 493 8.30 -23.31 5.57
N ARG A 494 8.93 -22.85 6.66
CA ARG A 494 8.59 -23.22 8.05
C ARG A 494 7.79 -22.15 8.80
N LEU A 495 7.61 -20.97 8.21
CA LEU A 495 6.80 -19.88 8.78
C LEU A 495 5.32 -20.26 8.99
N GLN A 496 4.83 -21.31 8.34
CA GLN A 496 3.47 -21.85 8.54
C GLN A 496 3.25 -22.45 9.94
N GLY A 497 4.32 -22.78 10.67
CA GLY A 497 4.26 -23.48 11.97
C GLY A 497 3.77 -22.65 13.16
N ILE A 498 3.55 -21.33 13.01
CA ILE A 498 2.98 -20.50 14.09
C ILE A 498 1.43 -20.55 14.10
N GLN A 499 0.82 -21.10 13.04
CA GLN A 499 -0.63 -21.17 12.87
C GLN A 499 -1.22 -22.61 12.85
N LYS A 500 -0.37 -23.64 12.86
CA LYS A 500 -0.76 -25.02 13.15
C LYS A 500 -0.35 -25.36 14.57
#